data_AF-A0AAN7LWI4-F1
#
_entry.id   AF-A0AAN7LWI4-F1
#
_cell.length_a   1.000
_cell.length_b   1.000
_cell.length_c   1.000
_cell.angle_alpha   90.00
_cell.angle_beta   90.00
_cell.angle_gamma   90.00
#
_symmetry.space_group_name_H-M   'P 1'
#
loop_
_entity.id
_entity.type
_entity.pdbx_description
1 polymer ?
#
loop_
_entity_poly.entity_id
_entity_poly.type
_entity_poly.pdbx_seq_one_letter_code
_entity_poly.pdbx_strand_id
1 'polypeptide(L)'
;MYQYGKNLGLSFQVVDDILDFTQSAEQLGKPAGSDLAKGNLTAPVIFALQKEPKLRDIIESEFCQTGSLDEAINLVNICGGIKRAQELAKEKADLAIQNLQPLPKSSFKLALEDMVMYNLERID
;
A
#
# COMPACT_ATOMS: atom_id res chain seq x y z
N MET A 1 -20.93 -5.39 -10.00
CA MET A 1 -20.20 -6.37 -9.17
C MET A 1 -18.73 -6.56 -9.55
N TYR A 2 -18.37 -6.88 -10.81
CA TYR A 2 -16.95 -7.05 -11.18
C TYR A 2 -16.05 -5.87 -10.79
N GLN A 3 -16.47 -4.63 -11.13
CA GLN A 3 -15.70 -3.43 -10.81
C GLN A 3 -15.58 -3.16 -9.31
N TYR A 4 -16.59 -3.51 -8.51
CA TYR A 4 -16.51 -3.45 -7.06
C TYR A 4 -15.38 -4.37 -6.55
N GLY A 5 -15.42 -5.66 -6.91
CA GLY A 5 -14.43 -6.63 -6.46
C GLY A 5 -13.02 -6.29 -6.93
N LYS A 6 -12.86 -5.83 -8.18
CA LYS A 6 -11.57 -5.36 -8.71
C LYS A 6 -11.00 -4.20 -7.90
N ASN A 7 -11.81 -3.17 -7.64
CA ASN A 7 -11.34 -1.98 -6.95
C ASN A 7 -11.08 -2.23 -5.45
N LEU A 8 -11.92 -3.03 -4.78
CA LEU A 8 -11.65 -3.49 -3.42
C LEU A 8 -10.35 -4.30 -3.36
N GLY A 9 -10.16 -5.26 -4.27
CA GLY A 9 -8.93 -6.08 -4.31
C GLY A 9 -7.66 -5.24 -4.52
N LEU A 10 -7.72 -4.23 -5.40
CA LEU A 10 -6.60 -3.30 -5.59
C LEU A 10 -6.35 -2.44 -4.33
N SER A 11 -7.39 -1.92 -3.70
CA SER A 11 -7.26 -1.16 -2.44
C SER A 11 -6.63 -2.02 -1.35
N PHE A 12 -7.07 -3.28 -1.22
CA PHE A 12 -6.57 -4.24 -0.25
C PHE A 12 -5.07 -4.54 -0.43
N GLN A 13 -4.65 -4.79 -1.67
CA GLN A 13 -3.24 -5.04 -1.96
C GLN A 13 -2.37 -3.82 -1.62
N VAL A 14 -2.81 -2.61 -1.98
CA VAL A 14 -2.04 -1.39 -1.68
C VAL A 14 -1.98 -1.14 -0.16
N VAL A 15 -3.04 -1.44 0.58
CA VAL A 15 -3.04 -1.42 2.05
C VAL A 15 -2.00 -2.39 2.61
N ASP A 16 -1.96 -3.64 2.14
CA ASP A 16 -0.97 -4.62 2.59
C ASP A 16 0.47 -4.16 2.28
N ASP A 17 0.69 -3.59 1.09
CA ASP A 17 1.98 -3.02 0.70
C ASP A 17 2.40 -1.85 1.62
N ILE A 18 1.46 -1.04 2.10
CA ILE A 18 1.73 0.05 3.05
C ILE A 18 2.10 -0.51 4.42
N LEU A 19 1.35 -1.51 4.89
CA LEU A 19 1.57 -2.11 6.21
C LEU A 19 2.96 -2.73 6.32
N ASP A 20 3.52 -3.27 5.23
CA ASP A 20 4.92 -3.75 5.21
C ASP A 20 5.93 -2.66 5.61
N PHE A 21 5.62 -1.37 5.43
CA PHE A 21 6.50 -0.26 5.83
C PHE A 21 6.15 0.37 7.17
N THR A 22 4.86 0.35 7.58
CA THR A 22 4.38 1.17 8.70
C THR A 22 4.15 0.40 9.98
N GLN A 23 3.85 -0.90 9.92
CA GLN A 23 3.58 -1.67 11.13
C GLN A 23 4.85 -2.05 11.88
N SER A 24 4.71 -2.18 13.20
CA SER A 24 5.79 -2.65 14.07
C SER A 24 6.13 -4.12 13.77
N ALA A 25 7.38 -4.50 14.04
CA ALA A 25 7.84 -5.87 13.85
C ALA A 25 7.02 -6.87 14.69
N GLU A 26 6.55 -6.45 15.86
CA GLU A 26 5.69 -7.22 16.76
C GLU A 26 4.30 -7.52 16.17
N GLN A 27 3.75 -6.60 15.37
CA GLN A 27 2.43 -6.74 14.74
C GLN A 27 2.49 -7.52 13.43
N LEU A 28 3.57 -7.34 12.64
CA LEU A 28 3.76 -8.03 11.36
C LEU A 28 4.38 -9.43 11.50
N GLY A 29 5.09 -9.69 12.62
CA GLY A 29 5.92 -10.89 12.77
C GLY A 29 7.15 -10.91 11.83
N LYS A 30 7.47 -9.79 11.18
CA LYS A 30 8.58 -9.58 10.24
C LYS A 30 9.08 -8.13 10.31
N PRO A 31 10.36 -7.84 9.99
CA PRO A 31 10.86 -6.47 9.95
C PRO A 31 10.16 -5.63 8.87
N ALA A 32 10.08 -4.32 9.07
CA ALA A 32 9.53 -3.40 8.08
C ALA A 32 10.37 -3.39 6.79
N GLY A 33 9.71 -3.18 5.65
CA GLY A 33 10.33 -3.19 4.33
C GLY A 33 10.79 -4.58 3.88
N SER A 34 10.16 -5.64 4.39
CA SER A 34 10.53 -7.02 4.05
C SER A 34 10.31 -7.35 2.58
N ASP A 35 9.33 -6.71 1.93
CA ASP A 35 9.08 -6.89 0.50
C ASP A 35 10.20 -6.23 -0.30
N LEU A 36 10.60 -5.02 0.08
CA LEU A 36 11.74 -4.32 -0.51
C LEU A 36 13.05 -5.13 -0.35
N ALA A 37 13.28 -5.70 0.82
CA ALA A 37 14.46 -6.53 1.09
C ALA A 37 14.54 -7.78 0.20
N LYS A 38 13.40 -8.28 -0.29
CA LYS A 38 13.32 -9.42 -1.22
C LYS A 38 13.37 -8.99 -2.69
N GLY A 39 13.50 -7.69 -2.97
CA GLY A 39 13.45 -7.12 -4.31
C GLY A 39 12.03 -6.92 -4.87
N ASN A 40 11.00 -7.08 -4.05
CA ASN A 40 9.63 -6.81 -4.46
C ASN A 40 9.34 -5.30 -4.37
N LEU A 41 9.27 -4.65 -5.52
CA LEU A 41 9.00 -3.21 -5.59
C LEU A 41 7.49 -2.96 -5.55
N THR A 42 6.97 -2.64 -4.37
CA THR A 42 5.54 -2.37 -4.12
C THR A 42 5.18 -0.90 -4.33
N ALA A 43 3.89 -0.55 -4.21
CA ALA A 43 3.40 0.80 -4.52
C ALA A 43 4.16 1.94 -3.80
N PRO A 44 4.47 1.87 -2.48
CA PRO A 44 5.27 2.90 -1.81
C PRO A 44 6.63 3.16 -2.49
N VAL A 45 7.33 2.09 -2.90
CA VAL A 45 8.64 2.16 -3.53
C VAL A 45 8.55 2.77 -4.93
N ILE A 46 7.58 2.33 -5.73
CA ILE A 46 7.35 2.83 -7.09
C ILE A 46 7.07 4.34 -7.07
N PHE A 47 6.28 4.83 -6.10
CA PHE A 47 6.02 6.26 -5.96
C PHE A 47 7.25 7.05 -5.49
N ALA A 48 8.07 6.48 -4.60
CA ALA A 48 9.30 7.13 -4.16
C ALA A 48 10.33 7.24 -5.30
N LEU A 49 10.47 6.19 -6.12
CA LEU A 49 11.35 6.15 -7.28
C LEU A 49 11.06 7.23 -8.34
N GLN A 50 9.84 7.78 -8.36
CA GLN A 50 9.50 8.89 -9.26
C GLN A 50 10.17 10.21 -8.83
N LYS A 51 10.62 10.31 -7.58
CA LYS A 51 11.17 11.54 -7.00
C LYS A 51 12.62 11.42 -6.57
N GLU A 52 13.08 10.23 -6.23
CA GLU A 52 14.41 10.00 -5.67
C GLU A 52 15.24 9.05 -6.53
N PRO A 53 16.11 9.58 -7.40
CA PRO A 53 17.01 8.77 -8.21
C PRO A 53 17.95 7.90 -7.38
N LYS A 54 18.39 8.36 -6.20
CA LYS A 54 19.32 7.58 -5.34
C LYS A 54 18.73 6.25 -4.89
N LEU A 55 17.41 6.20 -4.70
CA LEU A 55 16.72 4.97 -4.34
C LEU A 55 16.89 3.89 -5.42
N ARG A 56 16.97 4.29 -6.70
CA ARG A 56 17.24 3.36 -7.80
C ARG A 56 18.64 2.75 -7.67
N ASP A 57 19.65 3.58 -7.43
CA ASP A 57 21.04 3.10 -7.30
C ASP A 57 21.17 2.08 -6.16
N ILE A 58 20.51 2.33 -5.04
CA ILE A 58 20.48 1.41 -3.90
C ILE A 58 19.85 0.07 -4.27
N ILE A 59 18.68 0.09 -4.94
CA ILE A 59 17.96 -1.10 -5.38
C ILE A 59 18.77 -1.90 -6.43
N GLU A 60 19.34 -1.22 -7.43
CA GLU A 60 20.15 -1.85 -8.49
C GLU A 60 21.44 -2.46 -7.94
N SER A 61 21.98 -1.91 -6.84
CA SER A 61 23.10 -2.50 -6.12
C SER A 61 22.74 -3.67 -5.22
N GLU A 62 21.47 -4.12 -5.23
CA GLU A 62 20.90 -5.18 -4.39
C GLU A 62 21.19 -4.97 -2.90
N PHE A 63 21.18 -3.73 -2.44
CA PHE A 63 21.48 -3.36 -1.06
C PHE A 63 22.85 -3.89 -0.56
N CYS A 64 23.86 -3.94 -1.43
CA CYS A 64 25.16 -4.54 -1.11
C CYS A 64 25.96 -3.83 0.00
N GLN A 65 25.60 -2.58 0.34
CA GLN A 65 26.26 -1.80 1.38
C GLN A 65 25.56 -1.97 2.73
N THR A 66 26.33 -2.03 3.82
CA THR A 66 25.75 -2.08 5.16
C THR A 66 24.87 -0.86 5.41
N GLY A 67 23.60 -1.09 5.78
CA GLY A 67 22.62 -0.04 6.08
C GLY A 67 21.89 0.52 4.85
N SER A 68 22.17 0.05 3.63
CA SER A 68 21.49 0.58 2.44
C SER A 68 20.00 0.23 2.37
N LEU A 69 19.57 -0.89 2.98
CA LEU A 69 18.14 -1.21 3.09
C LEU A 69 17.41 -0.20 3.99
N ASP A 70 17.99 0.12 5.15
CA ASP A 70 17.42 1.11 6.08
C ASP A 70 17.38 2.50 5.43
N GLU A 71 18.43 2.84 4.67
CA GLU A 71 18.45 4.07 3.87
C GLU A 71 17.33 4.06 2.82
N ALA A 72 17.13 2.97 2.08
CA ALA A 72 16.07 2.85 1.09
C ALA A 72 14.68 2.99 1.72
N ILE A 73 14.42 2.33 2.86
CA ILE A 73 13.17 2.46 3.62
C ILE A 73 12.94 3.93 4.03
N ASN A 74 13.99 4.59 4.52
CA ASN A 74 13.92 6.01 4.89
C ASN A 74 13.62 6.91 3.67
N LEU A 75 14.27 6.67 2.53
CA LEU A 75 14.00 7.40 1.28
C LEU A 75 12.53 7.23 0.84
N VAL A 76 12.00 6.00 0.90
CA VAL A 76 10.58 5.74 0.59
C VAL A 76 9.65 6.59 1.46
N ASN A 77 9.96 6.72 2.75
CA ASN A 77 9.20 7.54 3.69
C ASN A 77 9.30 9.04 3.37
N ILE A 78 10.51 9.60 3.33
CA ILE A 78 10.70 11.06 3.18
C ILE A 78 10.28 11.60 1.81
N CYS A 79 10.33 10.78 0.76
CA CYS A 79 9.87 11.16 -0.58
C CYS A 79 8.33 11.14 -0.71
N GLY A 80 7.64 10.66 0.33
CA GLY A 80 6.19 10.55 0.39
C GLY A 80 5.63 9.36 -0.39
N GLY A 81 6.42 8.30 -0.56
CA GLY A 81 5.97 7.07 -1.23
C GLY A 81 4.79 6.42 -0.52
N ILE A 82 4.88 6.30 0.81
CA ILE A 82 3.81 5.77 1.68
C ILE A 82 2.54 6.61 1.52
N LYS A 83 2.66 7.94 1.64
CA LYS A 83 1.51 8.85 1.49
C LYS A 83 0.81 8.71 0.14
N ARG A 84 1.57 8.59 -0.96
CA ARG A 84 1.02 8.39 -2.30
C ARG A 84 0.34 7.02 -2.46
N ALA A 85 0.86 5.98 -1.81
CA ALA A 85 0.21 4.69 -1.76
C ALA A 85 -1.11 4.76 -0.96
N GLN A 86 -1.16 5.48 0.15
CA GLN A 86 -2.41 5.69 0.92
C GLN A 86 -3.47 6.41 0.06
N GLU A 87 -3.08 7.44 -0.68
CA GLU A 87 -3.97 8.13 -1.62
C GLU A 87 -4.51 7.19 -2.71
N LEU A 88 -3.67 6.31 -3.26
CA LEU A 88 -4.07 5.29 -4.23
C LEU A 88 -5.03 4.26 -3.63
N ALA A 89 -4.76 3.75 -2.42
CA ALA A 89 -5.63 2.82 -1.72
C ALA A 89 -7.03 3.42 -1.51
N LYS A 90 -7.08 4.69 -1.09
CA LYS A 90 -8.32 5.44 -0.92
C LYS A 90 -9.07 5.65 -2.23
N GLU A 91 -8.38 6.03 -3.30
CA GLU A 91 -9.00 6.19 -4.63
C GLU A 91 -9.69 4.88 -5.07
N LYS A 92 -9.03 3.73 -4.89
CA LYS A 92 -9.62 2.44 -5.26
C LYS A 92 -10.78 2.05 -4.34
N ALA A 93 -10.69 2.33 -3.04
CA ALA A 93 -11.80 2.14 -2.11
C ALA A 93 -13.02 2.99 -2.50
N ASP A 94 -12.83 4.28 -2.79
CA ASP A 94 -13.89 5.19 -3.21
C ASP A 94 -14.56 4.69 -4.50
N LEU A 95 -13.77 4.23 -5.48
CA LEU A 95 -14.30 3.60 -6.69
C LEU A 95 -15.09 2.32 -6.38
N ALA A 96 -14.65 1.49 -5.42
CA ALA A 96 -15.38 0.30 -5.01
C ALA A 96 -16.77 0.68 -4.45
N ILE A 97 -16.84 1.65 -3.54
CA ILE A 97 -18.11 2.16 -2.97
C ILE A 97 -19.01 2.74 -4.06
N GLN A 98 -18.45 3.51 -5.00
CA GLN A 98 -19.21 4.06 -6.14
C GLN A 98 -19.84 2.95 -6.99
N ASN A 99 -19.15 1.83 -7.20
CA ASN A 99 -19.66 0.69 -7.96
C ASN A 99 -20.83 -0.06 -7.28
N LEU A 100 -21.11 0.22 -6.00
CA LEU A 100 -22.26 -0.31 -5.27
C LEU A 100 -23.50 0.60 -5.37
N GLN A 101 -23.36 1.83 -5.87
CA GLN A 101 -24.48 2.79 -5.93
C GLN A 101 -25.72 2.28 -6.67
N PRO A 102 -25.60 1.56 -7.81
CA PRO A 102 -26.77 1.02 -8.51
C PRO A 102 -27.54 -0.07 -7.76
N LEU A 103 -26.96 -0.66 -6.71
CA LEU A 103 -27.63 -1.70 -5.92
C LEU A 103 -28.67 -1.11 -4.97
N PRO A 104 -29.81 -1.79 -4.76
CA PRO A 104 -30.82 -1.36 -3.81
C PRO A 104 -30.24 -1.35 -2.39
N LYS A 105 -30.74 -0.42 -1.55
CA LYS A 105 -30.38 -0.37 -0.13
C LYS A 105 -30.79 -1.67 0.55
N SER A 106 -29.83 -2.31 1.22
CA SER A 106 -30.00 -3.57 1.93
C SER A 106 -28.87 -3.74 2.93
N SER A 107 -29.04 -4.63 3.91
CA SER A 107 -27.96 -5.03 4.82
C SER A 107 -26.74 -5.59 4.07
N PHE A 108 -26.95 -6.26 2.93
CA PHE A 108 -25.87 -6.78 2.10
C PHE A 108 -25.06 -5.66 1.42
N LYS A 109 -25.71 -4.60 0.92
CA LYS A 109 -25.00 -3.44 0.38
C LYS A 109 -24.15 -2.75 1.45
N LEU A 110 -24.72 -2.56 2.65
CA LEU A 110 -24.00 -1.98 3.78
C LEU A 110 -22.78 -2.81 4.17
N ALA A 111 -22.93 -4.14 4.29
CA ALA A 111 -21.81 -5.02 4.61
C ALA A 111 -20.65 -4.94 3.58
N LEU A 112 -20.96 -4.74 2.29
CA LEU A 112 -19.94 -4.54 1.25
C LEU A 112 -19.25 -3.17 1.38
N GLU A 113 -20.00 -2.12 1.75
CA GLU A 113 -19.42 -0.80 2.04
C GLU A 113 -18.51 -0.86 3.28
N ASP A 114 -18.96 -1.53 4.35
CA ASP A 114 -18.20 -1.73 5.59
C ASP A 114 -16.89 -2.48 5.35
N MET A 115 -16.88 -3.49 4.46
CA MET A 115 -15.65 -4.19 4.08
C MET A 115 -14.62 -3.26 3.44
N VAL A 116 -15.06 -2.29 2.64
CA VAL A 116 -14.16 -1.30 2.02
C VAL A 116 -13.61 -0.36 3.08
N MET A 117 -14.46 0.12 3.99
CA MET A 117 -14.05 1.02 5.07
C MET A 117 -13.06 0.36 6.03
N TYR A 118 -13.37 -0.86 6.48
CA TYR A 118 -12.49 -1.65 7.32
C TYR A 118 -11.10 -1.86 6.70
N ASN A 119 -11.03 -2.04 5.37
CA ASN A 119 -9.73 -2.16 4.71
C ASN A 119 -8.87 -0.89 4.87
N LEU A 120 -9.45 0.30 4.77
CA LEU A 120 -8.73 1.56 4.93
C LEU A 120 -8.36 1.84 6.40
N GLU A 121 -9.22 1.50 7.36
CA GLU A 121 -8.96 1.70 8.80
C GLU A 121 -7.69 0.98 9.29
N ARG A 122 -7.19 -0.01 8.54
CA ARG A 122 -5.94 -0.72 8.85
C ARG A 122 -4.70 0.18 8.76
N ILE A 123 -4.76 1.27 8.00
CA ILE A 123 -3.64 2.19 7.72
C ILE A 123 -3.89 3.62 8.23
N ASP A 124 -4.95 3.82 9.01
CA ASP A 124 -5.29 5.07 9.68
C ASP A 124 -4.55 5.24 11.03
#